data_AF-A0A9E4ZI46-F1
#
_entry.id   AF-A0A9E4ZI46-F1
#
_cell.length_a   1.000
_cell.length_b   1.000
_cell.length_c   1.000
_cell.angle_alpha   90.00
_cell.angle_beta   90.00
_cell.angle_gamma   90.00
#
_symmetry.space_group_name_H-M   'P 1'
#
loop_
_entity.id
_entity.type
_entity.pdbx_description
1 polymer ?
#
loop_
_entity_poly.entity_id
_entity_poly.type
_entity_poly.pdbx_seq_one_letter_code
_entity_poly.pdbx_strand_id
1 'polypeptide(L)'
;TDIPAVDVYSLEEFNAGEKIMDQGELGNAWDRVDNSHPAYLMALENTIGSGNASDLLKWVDADDSNDWSCEDKLYLIQPHNMTGSLGFDHTVTIGDTRVYIPEGDECIPDCGTKVVQGDHDATYMLMTNLDAKLAFYSFGGETEWYVDMDADNFVSFGDIRLTEVSTHYGPNTKVKICDEFDLGHDLTWSDQTLVRYVETDGLVGYTLGDAVYIDIADNNVVDAGDIRLVEVEAYLPGFPNAFVYPAWSVVESNDADVGDDLYGLLDDNGIREGEDYIPLNYLLGYIDSDCTGDWTCPDKLYIQQLIADCEGFQLDLGVSVGDLRLYVPVNDPNSPFFGMEEWPECGTKVTCADIDVEYAVTEVFTNYDWIKFVDRNNNGEFTEGVDHAYIDMDDSYDVTLYDVRLTDVSIKDAFYPNNTKVMTQHDLDLGDTLVDADENLKFSDEDLLSVVPYTDTPFTVYMFDNDCSGTWTCVDALYLSIDDQFCQDDFAVTHKDIRLYIPSELICEEEEPNGECDYHAYDANQDGIISIGEVSNAIDDYRAVQIGIGMVSEVIDLYRIGGSYCA
;
A
#
# COMPACT_ATOMS: atom_id res chain seq x y z
N THR A 1 8.23 -15.11 11.47
CA THR A 1 8.11 -14.99 10.00
C THR A 1 7.03 -13.96 9.76
N ASP A 2 7.33 -12.72 10.11
CA ASP A 2 6.31 -11.76 10.52
C ASP A 2 6.83 -10.43 9.97
N ILE A 3 6.24 -9.75 8.99
CA ILE A 3 4.85 -9.54 8.59
C ILE A 3 4.88 -9.24 7.06
N PRO A 4 3.98 -9.74 6.19
CA PRO A 4 3.82 -9.13 4.85
C PRO A 4 3.37 -7.67 5.04
N ALA A 5 3.82 -6.76 4.17
CA ALA A 5 3.87 -5.30 4.36
C ALA A 5 2.82 -4.66 5.31
N VAL A 6 3.38 -3.89 6.26
CA VAL A 6 2.82 -3.02 7.30
C VAL A 6 1.30 -3.11 7.52
N ASP A 7 0.88 -3.85 8.55
CA ASP A 7 -0.46 -3.66 9.12
C ASP A 7 -0.56 -2.19 9.61
N VAL A 8 -1.69 -1.53 9.35
CA VAL A 8 -1.95 -0.18 9.87
C VAL A 8 -2.03 -0.24 11.39
N TYR A 9 -1.15 0.50 12.06
CA TYR A 9 -1.12 0.59 13.50
C TYR A 9 -2.26 1.49 13.99
N SER A 10 -3.44 0.90 14.20
CA SER A 10 -4.61 1.62 14.70
C SER A 10 -4.42 2.10 16.14
N LEU A 11 -4.99 3.26 16.43
CA LEU A 11 -4.75 4.04 17.64
C LEU A 11 -6.00 4.19 18.49
N GLU A 12 -5.92 3.70 19.74
CA GLU A 12 -7.02 3.74 20.67
C GLU A 12 -7.04 4.99 21.58
N GLU A 13 -8.24 5.51 21.84
CA GLU A 13 -8.51 6.65 22.72
C GLU A 13 -8.85 6.23 24.15
N PHE A 14 -7.87 5.75 24.94
CA PHE A 14 -8.07 5.62 26.38
C PHE A 14 -7.05 6.42 27.20
N ASN A 15 -7.31 6.59 28.50
CA ASN A 15 -6.61 7.45 29.49
C ASN A 15 -5.09 7.14 29.70
N ALA A 16 -4.31 6.95 28.64
CA ALA A 16 -2.87 6.70 28.69
C ALA A 16 -2.10 7.87 29.34
N GLY A 17 -2.66 9.08 29.36
CA GLY A 17 -2.08 10.24 30.02
C GLY A 17 -1.83 10.06 31.53
N GLU A 18 -2.66 9.30 32.24
CA GLU A 18 -2.41 9.00 33.67
C GLU A 18 -1.24 8.03 33.85
N LYS A 19 -1.01 7.11 32.89
CA LYS A 19 0.06 6.11 32.95
C LYS A 19 1.44 6.69 32.65
N ILE A 20 1.57 7.58 31.67
CA ILE A 20 2.81 8.35 31.44
C ILE A 20 3.23 9.10 32.70
N MET A 21 2.26 9.73 33.37
CA MET A 21 2.53 10.51 34.57
C MET A 21 3.13 9.69 35.72
N ASP A 22 2.83 8.38 35.75
CA ASP A 22 3.34 7.43 36.76
C ASP A 22 4.68 6.79 36.37
N GLN A 23 5.01 6.70 35.08
CA GLN A 23 6.23 6.05 34.59
C GLN A 23 7.39 7.01 34.24
N GLY A 24 7.13 8.33 34.18
CA GLY A 24 8.17 9.32 33.86
C GLY A 24 9.24 9.41 34.95
N GLU A 25 10.42 8.82 34.70
CA GLU A 25 11.61 8.93 35.54
C GLU A 25 12.60 9.95 34.95
N LEU A 26 13.36 10.65 35.80
CA LEU A 26 14.30 11.68 35.38
C LEU A 26 15.53 11.08 34.68
N GLY A 27 15.80 11.51 33.45
CA GLY A 27 16.91 11.07 32.62
C GLY A 27 16.54 10.14 31.46
N ASN A 28 15.24 9.91 31.22
CA ASN A 28 14.73 9.14 30.09
C ASN A 28 14.51 10.06 28.87
N ALA A 29 14.14 9.45 27.73
CA ALA A 29 13.82 10.21 26.51
C ALA A 29 12.62 11.18 26.71
N TRP A 30 11.78 10.90 27.71
CA TRP A 30 10.71 11.76 28.18
C TRP A 30 10.75 11.84 29.71
N ASP A 31 10.77 13.07 30.25
CA ASP A 31 10.97 13.34 31.67
C ASP A 31 9.81 14.17 32.24
N ARG A 32 9.38 13.84 33.47
CA ARG A 32 8.45 14.68 34.22
C ARG A 32 9.12 15.98 34.67
N VAL A 33 8.65 17.12 34.15
CA VAL A 33 9.13 18.44 34.56
C VAL A 33 8.51 18.86 35.90
N ASP A 34 9.18 18.53 37.00
CA ASP A 34 8.86 19.06 38.33
C ASP A 34 9.62 20.34 38.67
N ASN A 35 9.49 20.84 39.91
CA ASN A 35 10.14 22.09 40.35
C ASN A 35 11.68 21.99 40.50
N SER A 36 12.24 20.79 40.39
CA SER A 36 13.67 20.51 40.46
C SER A 36 14.28 20.24 39.08
N HIS A 37 13.45 20.00 38.07
CA HIS A 37 13.88 19.71 36.71
C HIS A 37 14.50 20.95 36.02
N PRO A 38 15.58 20.81 35.22
CA PRO A 38 16.21 21.94 34.54
C PRO A 38 15.30 22.70 33.57
N ALA A 39 14.28 22.03 33.03
CA ALA A 39 13.27 22.64 32.16
C ALA A 39 12.14 23.36 32.92
N TYR A 40 12.14 23.33 34.26
CA TYR A 40 11.14 24.02 35.07
C TYR A 40 11.17 25.53 34.78
N LEU A 41 10.00 26.09 34.44
CA LEU A 41 9.81 27.49 34.01
C LEU A 41 10.39 27.85 32.63
N MET A 42 10.79 26.87 31.82
CA MET A 42 11.00 27.15 30.39
C MET A 42 9.68 27.62 29.78
N ALA A 43 9.76 28.68 28.97
CA ALA A 43 8.60 29.17 28.25
C ALA A 43 8.25 28.17 27.14
N LEU A 44 7.04 27.63 27.20
CA LEU A 44 6.47 26.87 26.09
C LEU A 44 5.88 27.90 25.11
N GLU A 45 6.61 28.17 24.03
CA GLU A 45 6.10 28.95 22.91
C GLU A 45 5.42 27.95 21.97
N ASN A 46 4.09 27.96 21.98
CA ASN A 46 3.19 27.12 21.18
C ASN A 46 2.96 25.71 21.75
N THR A 47 1.71 25.40 22.05
CA THR A 47 1.24 24.05 22.39
C THR A 47 0.90 23.31 21.11
N ILE A 48 1.28 22.04 21.02
CA ILE A 48 0.82 21.14 19.96
C ILE A 48 -0.68 20.88 20.19
N GLY A 49 -1.50 20.99 19.13
CA GLY A 49 -2.94 20.80 19.19
C GLY A 49 -3.63 21.66 20.25
N SER A 50 -4.52 21.05 21.05
CA SER A 50 -5.21 21.69 22.17
C SER A 50 -4.29 22.01 23.36
N GLY A 51 -3.07 21.46 23.37
CA GLY A 51 -2.15 21.48 24.50
C GLY A 51 -2.49 20.49 25.62
N ASN A 52 -3.51 19.65 25.44
CA ASN A 52 -3.86 18.59 26.37
C ASN A 52 -3.25 17.25 25.91
N ALA A 53 -2.47 16.61 26.78
CA ALA A 53 -1.81 15.35 26.45
C ALA A 53 -2.79 14.21 26.15
N SER A 54 -4.00 14.23 26.74
CA SER A 54 -5.02 13.21 26.46
C SER A 54 -5.51 13.23 25.01
N ASP A 55 -5.34 14.35 24.32
CA ASP A 55 -5.86 14.53 22.96
C ASP A 55 -4.82 14.06 21.93
N LEU A 56 -3.54 14.01 22.33
CA LEU A 56 -2.41 13.68 21.47
C LEU A 56 -1.85 12.28 21.75
N LEU A 57 -2.11 11.73 22.93
CA LEU A 57 -1.52 10.47 23.31
C LEU A 57 -2.46 9.32 22.97
N LYS A 58 -1.97 8.41 22.13
CA LYS A 58 -2.69 7.21 21.69
C LYS A 58 -1.79 5.99 21.86
N TRP A 59 -2.38 4.82 21.81
CA TRP A 59 -1.66 3.56 21.91
C TRP A 59 -2.15 2.57 20.86
N VAL A 60 -1.24 1.67 20.48
CA VAL A 60 -1.54 0.49 19.66
C VAL A 60 -1.72 -0.67 20.63
N ASP A 61 -2.88 -1.30 20.58
CA ASP A 61 -3.24 -2.48 21.35
C ASP A 61 -2.70 -3.74 20.69
N ALA A 62 -1.41 -4.00 20.91
CA ALA A 62 -0.67 -5.01 20.16
C ALA A 62 -1.07 -6.44 20.56
N ASP A 63 -1.66 -6.64 21.74
CA ASP A 63 -2.12 -7.94 22.24
C ASP A 63 -3.66 -8.11 22.17
N ASP A 64 -4.35 -7.14 21.56
CA ASP A 64 -5.82 -7.06 21.42
C ASP A 64 -6.56 -7.27 22.75
N SER A 65 -5.95 -6.85 23.86
CA SER A 65 -6.54 -7.00 25.20
C SER A 65 -7.59 -5.94 25.50
N ASN A 66 -7.70 -4.90 24.66
CA ASN A 66 -8.43 -3.67 24.91
C ASN A 66 -8.04 -3.02 26.26
N ASP A 67 -6.82 -3.28 26.74
CA ASP A 67 -6.24 -2.63 27.90
C ASP A 67 -4.76 -2.31 27.70
N TRP A 68 -4.26 -1.32 28.45
CA TRP A 68 -2.84 -1.02 28.39
C TRP A 68 -2.01 -2.08 29.14
N SER A 69 -1.24 -2.81 28.36
CA SER A 69 -0.34 -3.93 28.59
C SER A 69 1.13 -3.54 28.32
N CYS A 70 2.07 -4.44 28.63
CA CYS A 70 3.50 -4.21 28.34
C CYS A 70 3.89 -4.56 26.90
N GLU A 71 2.98 -5.19 26.16
CA GLU A 71 3.16 -5.54 24.75
C GLU A 71 2.76 -4.35 23.84
N ASP A 72 2.06 -3.37 24.39
CA ASP A 72 1.56 -2.20 23.67
C ASP A 72 2.59 -1.14 23.36
N LYS A 73 2.26 -0.34 22.36
CA LYS A 73 3.07 0.78 21.89
C LYS A 73 2.32 2.08 22.15
N LEU A 74 3.05 3.14 22.50
CA LEU A 74 2.48 4.43 22.86
C LEU A 74 3.08 5.52 21.98
N TYR A 75 2.21 6.32 21.38
CA TYR A 75 2.56 7.38 20.46
C TYR A 75 1.98 8.71 20.90
N LEU A 76 2.76 9.77 20.70
CA LEU A 76 2.29 11.14 20.73
C LEU A 76 2.04 11.57 19.29
N ILE A 77 0.76 11.72 18.95
CA ILE A 77 0.30 12.02 17.61
C ILE A 77 0.55 13.47 17.27
N GLN A 78 1.05 13.69 16.07
CA GLN A 78 1.17 15.01 15.48
C GLN A 78 -0.20 15.41 14.92
N PRO A 79 -0.88 16.43 15.48
CA PRO A 79 -2.21 16.79 15.03
C PRO A 79 -2.13 17.43 13.65
N HIS A 80 -2.89 16.88 12.70
CA HIS A 80 -3.01 17.43 11.36
C HIS A 80 -4.11 18.51 11.38
N ASN A 81 -3.79 19.74 10.99
CA ASN A 81 -4.74 20.87 11.01
C ASN A 81 -5.81 20.81 9.90
N MET A 82 -5.96 19.66 9.23
CA MET A 82 -6.88 19.52 8.12
C MET A 82 -8.30 19.27 8.63
N THR A 83 -9.21 20.22 8.37
CA THR A 83 -10.64 20.00 8.53
C THR A 83 -11.09 18.84 7.64
N GLY A 84 -11.29 17.65 8.23
CA GLY A 84 -11.77 16.46 7.53
C GLY A 84 -10.80 15.27 7.52
N SER A 85 -9.58 15.39 8.05
CA SER A 85 -8.59 14.30 8.04
C SER A 85 -8.68 13.39 9.27
N LEU A 86 -9.91 12.95 9.63
CA LEU A 86 -10.12 12.18 10.86
C LEU A 86 -9.23 10.91 10.92
N GLY A 87 -8.98 10.26 9.78
CA GLY A 87 -8.14 9.05 9.71
C GLY A 87 -6.70 9.22 10.20
N PHE A 88 -6.09 10.40 10.06
CA PHE A 88 -4.69 10.63 10.46
C PHE A 88 -4.47 10.58 11.98
N ASP A 89 -5.51 10.85 12.77
CA ASP A 89 -5.39 10.81 14.23
C ASP A 89 -5.67 9.40 14.81
N HIS A 90 -6.04 8.45 13.94
CA HIS A 90 -6.42 7.07 14.27
C HIS A 90 -5.37 6.03 13.84
N THR A 91 -4.30 6.43 13.16
CA THR A 91 -3.21 5.54 12.73
C THR A 91 -1.86 6.17 13.07
N VAL A 92 -0.81 5.35 13.23
CA VAL A 92 0.55 5.86 13.43
C VAL A 92 1.09 6.39 12.11
N THR A 93 1.30 7.70 12.01
CA THR A 93 1.73 8.37 10.77
C THR A 93 3.13 8.98 10.90
N ILE A 94 3.72 9.35 9.76
CA ILE A 94 5.01 10.04 9.72
C ILE A 94 4.93 11.33 10.54
N GLY A 95 5.86 11.50 11.48
CA GLY A 95 5.94 12.66 12.36
C GLY A 95 5.51 12.40 13.79
N ASP A 96 4.73 11.35 14.03
CA ASP A 96 4.34 10.91 15.38
C ASP A 96 5.56 10.57 16.22
N THR A 97 5.47 10.71 17.54
CA THR A 97 6.61 10.46 18.43
C THR A 97 6.39 9.20 19.24
N ARG A 98 7.33 8.26 19.16
CA ARG A 98 7.36 7.05 19.98
C ARG A 98 7.59 7.42 21.43
N VAL A 99 6.61 7.17 22.28
CA VAL A 99 6.72 7.41 23.72
C VAL A 99 7.16 6.13 24.43
N TYR A 100 6.57 5.00 24.05
CA TYR A 100 6.90 3.69 24.60
C TYR A 100 6.84 2.63 23.51
N ILE A 101 7.91 1.87 23.38
CA ILE A 101 8.04 0.67 22.55
C ILE A 101 8.56 -0.44 23.50
N PRO A 102 7.94 -1.63 23.51
CA PRO A 102 8.38 -2.74 24.36
C PRO A 102 9.84 -3.12 24.13
N GLU A 103 10.55 -3.53 25.20
CA GLU A 103 11.91 -4.03 25.07
C GLU A 103 11.92 -5.32 24.22
N GLY A 104 12.67 -5.32 23.12
CA GLY A 104 12.83 -6.50 22.25
C GLY A 104 12.05 -6.43 20.93
N ASP A 105 11.31 -5.34 20.67
CA ASP A 105 10.78 -5.05 19.33
C ASP A 105 11.94 -4.52 18.45
N GLU A 106 12.67 -5.44 17.80
CA GLU A 106 13.88 -5.12 17.03
C GLU A 106 13.58 -4.35 15.73
N CYS A 107 12.32 -4.32 15.29
CA CYS A 107 11.89 -3.72 14.04
C CYS A 107 11.50 -2.25 14.17
N ILE A 108 11.29 -1.75 15.39
CA ILE A 108 10.87 -0.37 15.65
C ILE A 108 12.00 0.40 16.35
N PRO A 109 12.36 1.62 15.88
CA PRO A 109 13.36 2.45 16.53
C PRO A 109 13.03 2.77 18.00
N ASP A 110 14.09 3.04 18.78
CA ASP A 110 14.00 3.37 20.22
C ASP A 110 12.99 4.51 20.53
N CYS A 111 12.42 4.47 21.74
CA CYS A 111 11.57 5.54 22.28
C CYS A 111 12.22 6.94 22.21
N GLY A 112 11.40 7.97 22.03
CA GLY A 112 11.82 9.37 21.91
C GLY A 112 12.25 9.77 20.49
N THR A 113 12.14 8.86 19.54
CA THR A 113 12.30 9.13 18.11
C THR A 113 10.95 9.48 17.48
N LYS A 114 11.00 10.18 16.34
CA LYS A 114 9.83 10.35 15.48
C LYS A 114 9.68 9.13 14.58
N VAL A 115 8.44 8.77 14.28
CA VAL A 115 8.09 7.90 13.17
C VAL A 115 8.54 8.60 11.91
N VAL A 116 9.41 7.93 11.17
CA VAL A 116 9.93 8.41 9.90
C VAL A 116 9.56 7.40 8.82
N GLN A 117 9.48 7.88 7.59
CA GLN A 117 9.22 7.03 6.43
C GLN A 117 10.24 5.89 6.33
N GLY A 118 9.72 4.71 6.02
CA GLY A 118 10.44 3.44 5.99
C GLY A 118 10.54 2.74 7.33
N ASP A 119 10.10 3.36 8.43
CA ASP A 119 9.94 2.64 9.69
C ASP A 119 8.78 1.64 9.58
N HIS A 120 8.89 0.49 10.27
CA HIS A 120 7.89 -0.58 10.21
C HIS A 120 6.53 -0.17 10.80
N ASP A 121 6.48 0.90 11.59
CA ASP A 121 5.27 1.47 12.20
C ASP A 121 4.80 2.75 11.48
N ALA A 122 5.31 3.05 10.28
CA ALA A 122 4.87 4.19 9.50
C ALA A 122 3.67 3.83 8.60
N THR A 123 2.55 4.52 8.80
CA THR A 123 1.40 4.52 7.88
C THR A 123 1.50 5.70 6.91
N TYR A 124 1.44 5.46 5.61
CA TYR A 124 1.54 6.41 4.51
C TYR A 124 0.19 7.00 4.13
N MET A 125 -0.34 7.81 5.03
CA MET A 125 -1.60 8.52 4.79
C MET A 125 -1.42 9.69 3.80
N LEU A 126 -2.36 9.82 2.89
CA LEU A 126 -2.41 10.83 1.84
C LEU A 126 -3.20 12.07 2.27
N MET A 127 -2.52 13.22 2.26
CA MET A 127 -3.18 14.51 2.39
C MET A 127 -3.84 14.87 1.06
N THR A 128 -5.10 15.26 1.11
CA THR A 128 -5.94 15.53 -0.07
C THR A 128 -6.41 16.99 -0.11
N ASN A 129 -7.30 17.34 -1.05
CA ASN A 129 -7.82 18.71 -1.24
C ASN A 129 -6.73 19.72 -1.61
N LEU A 130 -5.79 19.30 -2.45
CA LEU A 130 -4.87 20.22 -3.09
C LEU A 130 -5.66 21.16 -4.01
N ASP A 131 -5.30 22.45 -4.02
CA ASP A 131 -5.82 23.41 -5.00
C ASP A 131 -5.26 23.16 -6.43
N ALA A 132 -4.53 22.05 -6.60
CA ALA A 132 -3.81 21.67 -7.81
C ALA A 132 -4.66 21.78 -9.09
N LYS A 133 -4.01 22.20 -10.18
CA LYS A 133 -4.60 22.30 -11.52
C LYS A 133 -3.67 21.71 -12.56
N LEU A 134 -4.23 20.97 -13.51
CA LEU A 134 -3.51 20.68 -14.74
C LEU A 134 -3.37 21.98 -15.53
N ALA A 135 -2.15 22.31 -15.93
CA ALA A 135 -1.86 23.53 -16.63
C ALA A 135 -0.78 23.30 -17.70
N PHE A 136 -0.71 24.21 -18.65
CA PHE A 136 0.29 24.13 -19.71
C PHE A 136 0.85 25.50 -20.09
N TYR A 137 2.04 25.45 -20.67
CA TYR A 137 2.72 26.56 -21.31
C TYR A 137 3.10 26.17 -22.73
N SER A 138 2.78 27.03 -23.71
CA SER A 138 3.14 26.78 -25.11
C SER A 138 4.13 27.82 -25.61
N PHE A 139 5.31 27.36 -26.04
CA PHE A 139 6.33 28.20 -26.66
C PHE A 139 6.93 27.53 -27.90
N GLY A 140 7.13 28.31 -28.96
CA GLY A 140 7.77 27.79 -30.18
C GLY A 140 6.99 26.72 -30.95
N GLY A 141 5.76 26.38 -30.54
CA GLY A 141 4.96 25.31 -31.13
C GLY A 141 5.03 23.99 -30.35
N GLU A 142 5.80 23.95 -29.27
CA GLU A 142 5.82 22.86 -28.29
C GLU A 142 4.94 23.27 -27.09
N THR A 143 4.37 22.28 -26.41
CA THR A 143 3.55 22.47 -25.21
C THR A 143 4.19 21.69 -24.08
N GLU A 144 4.44 22.39 -22.98
CA GLU A 144 4.96 21.85 -21.72
C GLU A 144 3.81 21.77 -20.73
N TRP A 145 3.66 20.63 -20.06
CA TRP A 145 2.55 20.37 -19.13
C TRP A 145 3.02 20.30 -17.69
N TYR A 146 2.20 20.83 -16.78
CA TYR A 146 2.47 20.95 -15.36
C TYR A 146 1.23 20.58 -14.54
N VAL A 147 1.45 20.11 -13.32
CA VAL A 147 0.50 20.23 -12.22
C VAL A 147 0.89 21.46 -11.42
N ASP A 148 0.11 22.53 -11.60
CA ASP A 148 0.19 23.79 -10.85
C ASP A 148 -0.36 23.53 -9.45
N MET A 149 0.53 23.38 -8.45
CA MET A 149 0.16 22.86 -7.13
C MET A 149 -0.45 23.93 -6.22
N ASP A 150 -0.22 25.21 -6.51
CA ASP A 150 -0.72 26.34 -5.73
C ASP A 150 -1.79 27.18 -6.46
N ALA A 151 -2.13 26.80 -7.69
CA ALA A 151 -3.11 27.44 -8.54
C ALA A 151 -2.86 28.95 -8.72
N ASP A 152 -1.59 29.35 -8.84
CA ASP A 152 -1.23 30.75 -9.03
C ASP A 152 -1.23 31.18 -10.52
N ASN A 153 -1.37 30.23 -11.46
CA ASN A 153 -1.27 30.39 -12.92
C ASN A 153 0.13 30.77 -13.42
N PHE A 154 1.18 30.48 -12.66
CA PHE A 154 2.57 30.64 -13.08
C PHE A 154 3.33 29.36 -12.79
N VAL A 155 4.42 29.13 -13.52
CA VAL A 155 5.35 28.09 -13.09
C VAL A 155 6.03 28.55 -11.79
N SER A 156 5.67 27.89 -10.71
CA SER A 156 5.93 28.21 -9.32
C SER A 156 6.83 27.16 -8.68
N PHE A 157 7.41 27.48 -7.51
CA PHE A 157 8.16 26.48 -6.75
C PHE A 157 7.17 25.46 -6.15
N GLY A 158 7.42 24.17 -6.38
CA GLY A 158 6.54 23.10 -5.92
C GLY A 158 5.70 22.47 -7.03
N ASP A 159 5.49 23.14 -8.16
CA ASP A 159 4.78 22.57 -9.31
C ASP A 159 5.45 21.29 -9.81
N ILE A 160 4.67 20.39 -10.40
CA ILE A 160 5.19 19.15 -10.99
C ILE A 160 5.21 19.26 -12.50
N ARG A 161 6.36 19.06 -13.12
CA ARG A 161 6.47 18.93 -14.58
C ARG A 161 5.94 17.56 -14.99
N LEU A 162 5.02 17.52 -15.95
CA LEU A 162 4.53 16.26 -16.53
C LEU A 162 5.25 15.89 -17.82
N THR A 163 5.86 16.86 -18.51
CA THR A 163 6.63 16.62 -19.74
C THR A 163 8.05 17.19 -19.60
N GLU A 164 8.93 16.87 -20.54
CA GLU A 164 10.24 17.50 -20.62
C GLU A 164 10.09 19.01 -20.87
N VAL A 165 10.81 19.82 -20.09
CA VAL A 165 10.75 21.29 -20.16
C VAL A 165 12.03 21.81 -20.78
N SER A 166 11.90 22.44 -21.96
CA SER A 166 12.97 23.15 -22.67
C SER A 166 14.30 22.39 -22.78
N THR A 167 14.29 21.06 -22.86
CA THR A 167 15.46 20.14 -22.86
C THR A 167 16.37 20.21 -21.62
N HIS A 168 15.94 20.93 -20.58
CA HIS A 168 16.76 21.23 -19.40
C HIS A 168 16.31 20.46 -18.17
N TYR A 169 15.01 20.18 -18.07
CA TYR A 169 14.43 19.48 -16.93
C TYR A 169 13.62 18.30 -17.45
N GLY A 170 13.89 17.14 -16.87
CA GLY A 170 13.13 15.94 -17.18
C GLY A 170 11.68 16.06 -16.72
N PRO A 171 10.78 15.26 -17.31
CA PRO A 171 9.43 15.12 -16.80
C PRO A 171 9.43 14.54 -15.38
N ASN A 172 8.29 14.63 -14.70
CA ASN A 172 8.08 14.11 -13.35
C ASN A 172 9.16 14.61 -12.39
N THR A 173 9.35 15.94 -12.43
CA THR A 173 10.23 16.62 -11.48
C THR A 173 9.52 17.81 -10.90
N LYS A 174 9.71 18.02 -9.60
CA LYS A 174 9.27 19.21 -8.90
C LYS A 174 10.08 20.43 -9.34
N VAL A 175 9.42 21.55 -9.56
CA VAL A 175 10.04 22.84 -9.87
C VAL A 175 10.75 23.37 -8.62
N LYS A 176 12.06 23.62 -8.75
CA LYS A 176 12.93 24.08 -7.67
C LYS A 176 13.19 25.57 -7.80
N ILE A 177 13.52 26.21 -6.68
CA ILE A 177 13.87 27.65 -6.63
C ILE A 177 15.07 28.02 -7.54
N CYS A 178 15.90 27.04 -7.90
CA CYS A 178 17.06 27.22 -8.77
C CYS A 178 16.78 27.03 -10.26
N ASP A 179 15.55 26.69 -10.65
CA ASP A 179 15.18 26.39 -12.03
C ASP A 179 14.81 27.67 -12.78
N GLU A 180 15.75 28.63 -12.85
CA GLU A 180 15.52 29.99 -13.33
C GLU A 180 14.96 30.08 -14.76
N PHE A 181 15.16 29.05 -15.58
CA PHE A 181 14.61 28.97 -16.95
C PHE A 181 13.13 28.64 -17.00
N ASP A 182 12.62 28.05 -15.94
CA ASP A 182 11.26 27.53 -15.84
C ASP A 182 10.35 28.49 -15.07
N LEU A 183 10.88 29.06 -13.99
CA LEU A 183 10.12 29.91 -13.08
C LEU A 183 9.51 31.16 -13.76
N GLY A 184 8.23 31.40 -13.45
CA GLY A 184 7.51 32.62 -13.80
C GLY A 184 6.91 32.68 -15.20
N HIS A 185 6.88 31.57 -15.95
CA HIS A 185 6.08 31.47 -17.17
C HIS A 185 4.59 31.51 -16.83
N ASP A 186 3.81 32.24 -17.63
CA ASP A 186 2.34 32.28 -17.49
C ASP A 186 1.78 30.90 -17.89
N LEU A 187 1.13 30.21 -16.96
CA LEU A 187 0.42 28.96 -17.20
C LEU A 187 -1.01 29.24 -17.68
N THR A 188 -1.48 28.39 -18.58
CA THR A 188 -2.90 28.31 -18.94
C THR A 188 -3.46 27.04 -18.33
N TRP A 189 -4.42 27.17 -17.41
CA TRP A 189 -5.13 26.00 -16.88
C TRP A 189 -5.85 25.27 -18.00
N SER A 190 -5.75 23.94 -17.95
CA SER A 190 -6.55 23.07 -18.78
C SER A 190 -7.95 22.95 -18.19
N ASP A 191 -8.97 23.14 -19.02
CA ASP A 191 -10.34 22.79 -18.66
C ASP A 191 -10.54 21.26 -18.62
N GLN A 192 -9.56 20.50 -19.14
CA GLN A 192 -9.55 19.05 -19.19
C GLN A 192 -8.53 18.49 -18.20
N THR A 193 -8.98 17.60 -17.31
CA THR A 193 -8.14 17.00 -16.27
C THR A 193 -8.39 15.49 -16.13
N LEU A 194 -8.82 14.87 -17.23
CA LEU A 194 -9.25 13.48 -17.26
C LEU A 194 -8.06 12.53 -17.26
N VAL A 195 -7.89 11.81 -16.17
CA VAL A 195 -6.99 10.65 -16.11
C VAL A 195 -7.79 9.42 -16.51
N ARG A 196 -7.27 8.64 -17.46
CA ARG A 196 -7.91 7.49 -18.06
C ARG A 196 -6.92 6.34 -18.23
N TYR A 197 -7.41 5.12 -18.42
CA TYR A 197 -6.57 3.96 -18.73
C TYR A 197 -6.94 3.31 -20.07
N VAL A 198 -5.99 2.58 -20.65
CA VAL A 198 -6.21 1.65 -21.75
C VAL A 198 -6.18 0.24 -21.19
N GLU A 199 -7.25 -0.52 -21.42
CA GLU A 199 -7.37 -1.94 -21.08
C GLU A 199 -6.42 -2.77 -21.96
N THR A 200 -5.41 -3.39 -21.34
CA THR A 200 -4.33 -4.08 -22.07
C THR A 200 -4.26 -5.58 -21.84
N ASP A 201 -4.78 -6.10 -20.74
CA ASP A 201 -4.62 -7.50 -20.33
C ASP A 201 -5.90 -8.34 -20.49
N GLY A 202 -7.01 -7.68 -20.81
CA GLY A 202 -8.33 -8.26 -21.03
C GLY A 202 -9.10 -8.53 -19.74
N LEU A 203 -8.65 -8.01 -18.60
CA LEU A 203 -9.40 -7.99 -17.36
C LEU A 203 -10.48 -6.91 -17.42
N VAL A 204 -11.32 -6.85 -16.39
CA VAL A 204 -12.36 -5.83 -16.29
C VAL A 204 -11.90 -4.84 -15.23
N GLY A 205 -11.98 -3.55 -15.53
CA GLY A 205 -11.56 -2.50 -14.59
C GLY A 205 -10.12 -2.07 -14.83
N TYR A 206 -9.64 -1.15 -14.00
CA TYR A 206 -8.27 -0.65 -14.06
C TYR A 206 -7.34 -1.58 -13.29
N THR A 207 -6.37 -2.20 -13.95
CA THR A 207 -5.43 -3.13 -13.30
C THR A 207 -4.02 -2.56 -13.20
N LEU A 208 -3.11 -3.28 -12.54
CA LEU A 208 -1.68 -2.96 -12.56
C LEU A 208 -1.06 -3.03 -13.96
N GLY A 209 -1.62 -3.83 -14.88
CA GLY A 209 -1.12 -3.97 -16.26
C GLY A 209 -1.41 -2.78 -17.16
N ASP A 210 -2.43 -1.98 -16.84
CA ASP A 210 -2.98 -1.00 -17.78
C ASP A 210 -2.15 0.27 -17.97
N ALA A 211 -2.15 0.78 -19.20
CA ALA A 211 -1.51 2.04 -19.49
C ALA A 211 -2.40 3.21 -19.04
N VAL A 212 -1.82 4.21 -18.36
CA VAL A 212 -2.53 5.38 -17.83
C VAL A 212 -2.15 6.64 -18.60
N TYR A 213 -3.16 7.46 -18.94
CA TYR A 213 -3.03 8.67 -19.74
C TYR A 213 -3.76 9.85 -19.10
N ILE A 214 -3.31 11.06 -19.42
CA ILE A 214 -4.15 12.26 -19.37
C ILE A 214 -4.72 12.48 -20.77
N ASP A 215 -6.05 12.36 -20.90
CA ASP A 215 -6.80 12.64 -22.12
C ASP A 215 -6.97 14.16 -22.27
N ILE A 216 -6.11 14.77 -23.09
CA ILE A 216 -6.08 16.21 -23.29
C ILE A 216 -7.21 16.67 -24.22
N ALA A 217 -7.64 15.78 -25.13
CA ALA A 217 -8.66 16.08 -26.12
C ALA A 217 -10.10 15.86 -25.61
N ASP A 218 -10.26 15.11 -24.52
CA ASP A 218 -11.54 14.66 -23.95
C ASP A 218 -12.41 13.98 -25.02
N ASN A 219 -11.83 12.94 -25.61
CA ASN A 219 -12.48 12.20 -26.69
C ASN A 219 -12.47 10.68 -26.46
N ASN A 220 -11.97 10.23 -25.30
CA ASN A 220 -11.95 8.84 -24.86
C ASN A 220 -11.17 7.93 -25.81
N VAL A 221 -10.19 8.46 -26.54
CA VAL A 221 -9.27 7.67 -27.35
C VAL A 221 -7.87 8.24 -27.21
N VAL A 222 -6.85 7.39 -27.23
CA VAL A 222 -5.46 7.84 -27.24
C VAL A 222 -5.19 8.61 -28.52
N ASP A 223 -4.92 9.91 -28.41
CA ASP A 223 -4.71 10.82 -29.52
C ASP A 223 -3.42 11.64 -29.36
N ALA A 224 -2.96 12.20 -30.48
CA ALA A 224 -1.76 13.03 -30.48
C ALA A 224 -1.93 14.26 -29.56
N GLY A 225 -1.07 14.37 -28.56
CA GLY A 225 -1.13 15.42 -27.54
C GLY A 225 -1.49 14.92 -26.15
N ASP A 226 -2.05 13.71 -26.02
CA ASP A 226 -2.25 13.07 -24.71
C ASP A 226 -0.91 12.78 -24.03
N ILE A 227 -0.94 12.56 -22.71
CA ILE A 227 0.26 12.35 -21.90
C ILE A 227 0.20 10.96 -21.28
N ARG A 228 1.18 10.11 -21.59
CA ARG A 228 1.38 8.82 -20.90
C ARG A 228 1.91 9.09 -19.50
N LEU A 229 1.31 8.53 -18.47
CA LEU A 229 1.79 8.68 -17.10
C LEU A 229 2.64 7.49 -16.63
N VAL A 230 2.57 6.38 -17.36
CA VAL A 230 3.36 5.16 -17.14
C VAL A 230 4.10 4.77 -18.42
N GLU A 231 5.06 3.86 -18.32
CA GLU A 231 5.61 3.20 -19.51
C GLU A 231 4.52 2.39 -20.21
N VAL A 232 4.43 2.51 -21.53
CA VAL A 232 3.38 1.87 -22.34
C VAL A 232 3.98 0.91 -23.34
N GLU A 233 3.51 -0.34 -23.32
CA GLU A 233 3.78 -1.32 -24.36
C GLU A 233 2.60 -1.41 -25.34
N ALA A 234 2.78 -0.92 -26.57
CA ALA A 234 1.73 -0.92 -27.60
C ALA A 234 2.02 -1.88 -28.76
N TYR A 235 0.97 -2.54 -29.27
CA TYR A 235 1.08 -3.58 -30.31
C TYR A 235 0.38 -3.19 -31.60
N LEU A 236 1.15 -2.95 -32.67
CA LEU A 236 0.57 -2.72 -34.00
C LEU A 236 0.37 -4.04 -34.79
N PRO A 237 -0.79 -4.25 -35.43
CA PRO A 237 -1.03 -5.38 -36.30
C PRO A 237 0.04 -5.53 -37.40
N GLY A 238 0.74 -6.66 -37.38
CA GLY A 238 1.81 -6.96 -38.36
C GLY A 238 3.23 -6.68 -37.87
N PHE A 239 3.40 -6.19 -36.65
CA PHE A 239 4.69 -6.10 -35.97
C PHE A 239 4.81 -7.21 -34.91
N PRO A 240 5.94 -7.91 -34.82
CA PRO A 240 6.11 -9.03 -33.89
C PRO A 240 6.50 -8.61 -32.47
N ASN A 241 6.95 -7.36 -32.27
CA ASN A 241 7.42 -6.84 -31.00
C ASN A 241 6.55 -5.63 -30.60
N ALA A 242 6.38 -5.43 -29.29
CA ALA A 242 5.79 -4.23 -28.74
C ALA A 242 6.64 -2.99 -29.06
N PHE A 243 5.99 -1.85 -29.16
CA PHE A 243 6.61 -0.53 -29.09
C PHE A 243 6.54 -0.08 -27.64
N VAL A 244 7.68 0.28 -27.06
CA VAL A 244 7.77 0.77 -25.68
C VAL A 244 7.88 2.29 -25.71
N TYR A 245 6.94 2.97 -25.07
CA TYR A 245 6.93 4.42 -24.91
C TYR A 245 7.22 4.78 -23.46
N PRO A 246 8.16 5.71 -23.19
CA PRO A 246 8.51 6.04 -21.82
C PRO A 246 7.34 6.71 -21.10
N ALA A 247 7.29 6.51 -19.78
CA ALA A 247 6.43 7.29 -18.90
C ALA A 247 6.66 8.79 -19.11
N TRP A 248 5.61 9.57 -18.89
CA TRP A 248 5.62 11.04 -18.97
C TRP A 248 5.90 11.60 -20.37
N SER A 249 5.58 10.82 -21.41
CA SER A 249 5.74 11.23 -22.80
C SER A 249 4.44 11.69 -23.43
N VAL A 250 4.54 12.67 -24.34
CA VAL A 250 3.42 13.11 -25.16
C VAL A 250 3.21 12.11 -26.30
N VAL A 251 1.96 11.73 -26.54
CA VAL A 251 1.56 10.86 -27.65
C VAL A 251 1.80 11.60 -28.98
N GLU A 252 2.58 10.99 -29.88
CA GLU A 252 2.79 11.48 -31.24
C GLU A 252 1.76 10.91 -32.21
N SER A 253 1.45 11.64 -33.28
CA SER A 253 0.42 11.27 -34.29
C SER A 253 0.62 9.94 -35.03
N ASN A 254 1.74 9.28 -34.83
CA ASN A 254 2.10 8.02 -35.48
C ASN A 254 2.57 6.96 -34.47
N ASP A 255 2.28 7.16 -33.19
CA ASP A 255 2.53 6.15 -32.17
C ASP A 255 1.56 4.96 -32.34
N ALA A 256 1.99 3.83 -31.79
CA ALA A 256 1.35 2.53 -31.97
C ALA A 256 0.05 2.39 -31.18
N ASP A 257 -0.09 3.15 -30.09
CA ASP A 257 -1.25 3.24 -29.21
C ASP A 257 -2.29 4.27 -29.69
N VAL A 258 -1.99 5.07 -30.72
CA VAL A 258 -2.96 6.04 -31.25
C VAL A 258 -4.23 5.34 -31.77
N GLY A 259 -5.37 5.75 -31.22
CA GLY A 259 -6.68 5.23 -31.51
C GLY A 259 -7.13 4.08 -30.60
N ASP A 260 -6.35 3.73 -29.58
CA ASP A 260 -6.80 2.84 -28.51
C ASP A 260 -7.88 3.54 -27.67
N ASP A 261 -8.90 2.78 -27.23
CA ASP A 261 -10.02 3.32 -26.45
C ASP A 261 -9.56 3.62 -25.01
N LEU A 262 -9.93 4.78 -24.48
CA LEU A 262 -9.64 5.21 -23.11
C LEU A 262 -10.86 5.07 -22.20
N TYR A 263 -10.67 4.39 -21.08
CA TYR A 263 -11.67 4.14 -20.05
C TYR A 263 -11.42 5.02 -18.81
N GLY A 264 -12.46 5.42 -18.09
CA GLY A 264 -12.29 6.16 -16.83
C GLY A 264 -11.70 5.26 -15.74
N LEU A 265 -10.87 5.80 -14.84
CA LEU A 265 -10.26 5.01 -13.74
C LEU A 265 -11.27 4.38 -12.77
N LEU A 266 -12.52 4.87 -12.75
CA LEU A 266 -13.60 4.24 -12.03
C LEU A 266 -14.44 3.40 -12.98
N ASP A 267 -14.79 2.20 -12.54
CA ASP A 267 -15.63 1.30 -13.31
C ASP A 267 -17.04 1.88 -13.57
N ASP A 268 -17.70 1.33 -14.59
CA ASP A 268 -19.08 1.66 -14.96
C ASP A 268 -20.11 1.25 -13.86
N ASN A 269 -19.70 0.58 -12.78
CA ASN A 269 -20.60 0.17 -11.69
C ASN A 269 -20.64 1.19 -10.53
N GLY A 270 -19.61 2.03 -10.39
CA GLY A 270 -19.47 3.02 -9.32
C GLY A 270 -19.89 4.45 -9.68
N ILE A 271 -19.80 4.86 -10.95
CA ILE A 271 -20.24 6.20 -11.38
C ILE A 271 -21.70 6.15 -11.82
N ARG A 272 -22.55 6.96 -11.19
CA ARG A 272 -23.93 7.21 -11.66
C ARG A 272 -23.88 7.66 -13.13
N GLU A 273 -24.51 6.90 -14.04
CA GLU A 273 -24.66 7.24 -15.46
C GLU A 273 -24.83 8.77 -15.66
N GLY A 274 -23.76 9.45 -16.12
CA GLY A 274 -23.75 10.89 -16.41
C GLY A 274 -22.78 11.79 -15.63
N GLU A 275 -21.94 11.26 -14.74
CA GLU A 275 -20.86 11.99 -14.06
C GLU A 275 -19.47 11.40 -14.35
N ASP A 276 -19.13 11.17 -15.63
CA ASP A 276 -17.85 10.58 -16.11
C ASP A 276 -16.59 11.45 -15.87
N TYR A 277 -16.65 12.45 -14.99
CA TYR A 277 -15.59 13.42 -14.80
C TYR A 277 -15.20 13.54 -13.32
N ILE A 278 -14.10 12.89 -12.98
CA ILE A 278 -13.37 13.17 -11.74
C ILE A 278 -12.24 14.12 -12.10
N PRO A 279 -12.27 15.37 -11.62
CA PRO A 279 -11.20 16.29 -11.89
C PRO A 279 -9.89 15.80 -11.23
N LEU A 280 -8.74 16.00 -11.89
CA LEU A 280 -7.41 15.55 -11.40
C LEU A 280 -7.17 15.88 -9.92
N ASN A 281 -7.57 17.06 -9.45
CA ASN A 281 -7.35 17.48 -8.06
C ASN A 281 -8.06 16.62 -7.01
N TYR A 282 -9.07 15.84 -7.42
CA TYR A 282 -9.73 14.84 -6.56
C TYR A 282 -8.99 13.50 -6.54
N LEU A 283 -8.20 13.21 -7.56
CA LEU A 283 -7.36 12.01 -7.61
C LEU A 283 -6.01 12.24 -6.91
N LEU A 284 -5.58 13.49 -6.73
CA LEU A 284 -4.29 13.79 -6.15
C LEU A 284 -4.28 13.66 -4.62
N GLY A 285 -3.32 12.89 -4.11
CA GLY A 285 -2.96 12.83 -2.69
C GLY A 285 -1.45 12.96 -2.52
N TYR A 286 -0.99 13.50 -1.40
CA TYR A 286 0.44 13.60 -1.12
C TYR A 286 0.81 13.14 0.29
N ILE A 287 2.01 12.58 0.43
CA ILE A 287 2.60 12.25 1.72
C ILE A 287 3.42 13.45 2.18
N ASP A 288 2.98 14.10 3.25
CA ASP A 288 3.71 15.17 3.95
C ASP A 288 4.88 14.58 4.74
N SER A 289 6.02 14.46 4.08
CA SER A 289 7.17 13.71 4.57
C SER A 289 7.97 14.50 5.61
N ASP A 290 7.77 15.82 5.70
CA ASP A 290 8.37 16.68 6.73
C ASP A 290 7.39 17.18 7.79
N CYS A 291 6.15 16.71 7.72
CA CYS A 291 5.07 16.95 8.68
C CYS A 291 4.79 18.45 8.87
N THR A 292 4.89 19.23 7.79
CA THR A 292 4.65 20.68 7.84
C THR A 292 3.18 21.04 7.68
N GLY A 293 2.38 20.11 7.17
CA GLY A 293 0.99 20.28 6.75
C GLY A 293 0.84 21.04 5.43
N ASP A 294 1.96 21.31 4.76
CA ASP A 294 2.04 22.04 3.50
C ASP A 294 2.78 21.18 2.46
N TRP A 295 2.54 21.44 1.17
CA TRP A 295 3.30 20.81 0.09
C TRP A 295 4.73 21.36 0.00
N THR A 296 5.73 20.56 0.36
CA THR A 296 7.15 20.90 0.41
C THR A 296 8.01 19.95 -0.43
N CYS A 297 9.33 20.16 -0.51
CA CYS A 297 10.20 19.35 -1.38
C CYS A 297 10.25 17.83 -1.10
N PRO A 298 10.37 17.35 0.14
CA PRO A 298 10.48 15.91 0.43
C PRO A 298 9.19 15.14 0.16
N ASP A 299 8.07 15.84 -0.01
CA ASP A 299 6.77 15.24 -0.20
C ASP A 299 6.64 14.50 -1.53
N LYS A 300 5.80 13.46 -1.49
CA LYS A 300 5.50 12.59 -2.62
C LYS A 300 4.07 12.79 -3.06
N LEU A 301 3.81 12.74 -4.36
CA LEU A 301 2.49 12.95 -4.95
C LEU A 301 2.04 11.69 -5.66
N TYR A 302 0.77 11.34 -5.46
CA TYR A 302 0.13 10.15 -5.99
C TYR A 302 -1.15 10.52 -6.73
N ILE A 303 -1.51 9.74 -7.75
CA ILE A 303 -2.86 9.69 -8.30
C ILE A 303 -3.51 8.44 -7.68
N GLN A 304 -4.53 8.66 -6.86
CA GLN A 304 -5.24 7.61 -6.14
C GLN A 304 -6.16 6.82 -7.06
N GLN A 305 -6.22 5.52 -6.83
CA GLN A 305 -7.37 4.70 -7.19
C GLN A 305 -8.53 5.06 -6.26
N LEU A 306 -9.60 5.62 -6.82
CA LEU A 306 -10.78 5.88 -6.01
C LEU A 306 -11.60 4.60 -5.90
N ILE A 307 -12.05 4.27 -4.69
CA ILE A 307 -13.00 3.19 -4.46
C ILE A 307 -14.40 3.82 -4.43
N ALA A 308 -15.31 3.28 -5.24
CA ALA A 308 -16.68 3.76 -5.28
C ALA A 308 -17.49 3.16 -4.11
N ASP A 309 -17.58 3.89 -3.01
CA ASP A 309 -18.36 3.49 -1.84
C ASP A 309 -19.79 4.07 -1.83
N CYS A 310 -20.62 3.50 -0.95
CA CYS A 310 -22.07 3.72 -0.80
C CYS A 310 -22.53 5.18 -0.59
N GLU A 311 -21.66 6.11 -0.19
CA GLU A 311 -22.04 7.50 0.14
C GLU A 311 -21.17 8.59 -0.52
N GLY A 312 -20.11 8.22 -1.23
CA GLY A 312 -19.30 9.12 -2.04
C GLY A 312 -17.95 8.51 -2.42
N PHE A 313 -17.12 9.24 -3.16
CA PHE A 313 -15.71 8.87 -3.30
C PHE A 313 -15.06 9.07 -1.93
N GLN A 314 -14.89 7.99 -1.17
CA GLN A 314 -13.92 7.99 -0.10
C GLN A 314 -12.57 8.02 -0.82
N LEU A 315 -11.91 9.18 -0.71
CA LEU A 315 -10.52 9.31 -1.13
C LEU A 315 -9.78 8.21 -0.38
N ASP A 316 -9.03 7.38 -1.09
CA ASP A 316 -8.15 6.42 -0.45
C ASP A 316 -7.13 7.22 0.35
N LEU A 317 -7.39 7.36 1.65
CA LEU A 317 -6.60 8.22 2.53
C LEU A 317 -5.24 7.58 2.84
N GLY A 318 -4.95 6.39 2.32
CA GLY A 318 -3.65 5.75 2.29
C GLY A 318 -3.12 5.61 0.87
N VAL A 319 -1.86 5.21 0.72
CA VAL A 319 -1.29 4.85 -0.58
C VAL A 319 -1.57 3.37 -0.83
N SER A 320 -2.55 3.03 -1.67
CA SER A 320 -2.92 1.63 -1.90
C SER A 320 -2.29 1.02 -3.16
N VAL A 321 -2.42 -0.31 -3.31
CA VAL A 321 -1.98 -0.99 -4.53
C VAL A 321 -2.70 -0.39 -5.73
N GLY A 322 -1.94 -0.04 -6.76
CA GLY A 322 -2.44 0.52 -8.01
C GLY A 322 -2.49 2.04 -8.10
N ASP A 323 -2.29 2.75 -6.98
CA ASP A 323 -2.00 4.18 -6.96
C ASP A 323 -0.80 4.50 -7.85
N LEU A 324 -0.86 5.60 -8.58
CA LEU A 324 0.24 6.00 -9.45
C LEU A 324 1.16 7.01 -8.77
N ARG A 325 2.45 6.68 -8.68
CA ARG A 325 3.49 7.59 -8.18
C ARG A 325 3.73 8.72 -9.18
N LEU A 326 3.07 9.85 -8.98
CA LEU A 326 3.18 11.04 -9.83
C LEU A 326 4.46 11.82 -9.58
N TYR A 327 4.96 11.84 -8.34
CA TYR A 327 6.26 12.42 -8.00
C TYR A 327 6.84 11.77 -6.75
N VAL A 328 8.05 11.22 -6.87
CA VAL A 328 8.83 10.67 -5.76
C VAL A 328 10.26 11.19 -5.85
N PRO A 329 10.73 12.00 -4.88
CA PRO A 329 12.08 12.53 -4.91
C PRO A 329 13.10 11.42 -4.64
N VAL A 330 13.62 10.80 -5.69
CA VAL A 330 14.72 9.83 -5.59
C VAL A 330 15.97 10.56 -5.10
N ASN A 331 16.53 10.13 -3.97
CA ASN A 331 17.79 10.65 -3.44
C ASN A 331 17.83 12.20 -3.27
N ASP A 332 16.74 12.83 -2.81
CA ASP A 332 16.83 14.24 -2.40
C ASP A 332 17.83 14.36 -1.24
N PRO A 333 18.94 15.09 -1.38
CA PRO A 333 19.92 15.26 -0.30
C PRO A 333 19.36 16.02 0.91
N ASN A 334 18.20 16.68 0.77
CA ASN A 334 17.47 17.30 1.87
C ASN A 334 16.38 16.38 2.43
N SER A 335 16.07 15.28 1.75
CA SER A 335 15.30 14.20 2.37
C SER A 335 16.16 13.60 3.48
N PRO A 336 15.60 13.37 4.68
CA PRO A 336 16.31 12.67 5.75
C PRO A 336 16.72 11.24 5.35
N PHE A 337 16.23 10.76 4.19
CA PHE A 337 16.43 9.40 3.68
C PHE A 337 17.39 9.32 2.49
N PHE A 338 18.19 10.36 2.26
CA PHE A 338 19.25 10.33 1.25
C PHE A 338 20.17 9.10 1.46
N GLY A 339 20.12 8.15 0.53
CA GLY A 339 20.92 6.92 0.55
C GLY A 339 20.31 5.74 1.32
N MET A 340 19.01 5.79 1.69
CA MET A 340 18.23 4.60 2.04
C MET A 340 17.82 3.83 0.77
N GLU A 341 17.20 2.67 0.93
CA GLU A 341 16.72 1.78 -0.15
C GLU A 341 16.07 2.57 -1.30
N GLU A 342 16.37 2.17 -2.55
CA GLU A 342 15.93 2.91 -3.73
C GLU A 342 14.40 2.90 -3.79
N TRP A 343 13.80 4.05 -3.50
CA TRP A 343 12.37 4.27 -3.69
C TRP A 343 11.97 3.90 -5.12
N PRO A 344 10.79 3.28 -5.33
CA PRO A 344 10.30 2.99 -6.66
C PRO A 344 10.30 4.25 -7.54
N GLU A 345 10.65 4.07 -8.82
CA GLU A 345 10.68 5.17 -9.78
C GLU A 345 9.28 5.75 -9.96
N CYS A 346 9.16 7.07 -10.17
CA CYS A 346 7.84 7.65 -10.44
C CYS A 346 7.41 7.40 -11.89
N GLY A 347 6.10 7.27 -12.10
CA GLY A 347 5.51 6.67 -13.31
C GLY A 347 5.37 5.15 -13.20
N THR A 348 5.56 4.62 -11.98
CA THR A 348 5.19 3.25 -11.61
C THR A 348 3.96 3.28 -10.72
N LYS A 349 3.18 2.21 -10.80
CA LYS A 349 2.08 1.97 -9.87
C LYS A 349 2.61 1.35 -8.59
N VAL A 350 1.93 1.63 -7.48
CA VAL A 350 2.17 0.95 -6.22
C VAL A 350 1.79 -0.52 -6.37
N THR A 351 2.68 -1.39 -5.94
CA THR A 351 2.52 -2.84 -5.98
C THR A 351 2.63 -3.39 -4.57
N CYS A 352 2.20 -4.63 -4.40
CA CYS A 352 2.31 -5.35 -3.15
C CYS A 352 3.77 -5.39 -2.69
N ALA A 353 3.99 -5.21 -1.39
CA ALA A 353 5.32 -5.14 -0.78
C ALA A 353 6.18 -3.94 -1.17
N ASP A 354 5.66 -2.95 -1.91
CA ASP A 354 6.33 -1.66 -1.98
C ASP A 354 6.37 -1.00 -0.59
N ILE A 355 7.44 -0.25 -0.32
CA ILE A 355 7.66 0.37 0.99
C ILE A 355 6.58 1.38 1.40
N ASP A 356 5.82 1.90 0.44
CA ASP A 356 4.77 2.89 0.62
C ASP A 356 3.36 2.33 0.48
N VAL A 357 3.17 1.01 0.36
CA VAL A 357 1.83 0.42 0.23
C VAL A 357 1.14 0.31 1.60
N GLU A 358 -0.09 0.79 1.64
CA GLU A 358 -1.10 0.57 2.67
C GLU A 358 -2.15 -0.37 2.11
N TYR A 359 -2.52 -1.38 2.89
CA TYR A 359 -3.47 -2.40 2.46
C TYR A 359 -4.89 -1.89 2.65
N ALA A 360 -5.34 -1.07 1.70
CA ALA A 360 -6.71 -0.57 1.68
C ALA A 360 -7.69 -1.71 1.36
N VAL A 361 -8.80 -1.77 2.07
CA VAL A 361 -9.78 -2.85 1.94
C VAL A 361 -11.18 -2.34 1.63
N THR A 362 -11.95 -3.17 0.92
CA THR A 362 -13.34 -2.88 0.54
C THR A 362 -14.29 -3.82 1.25
N GLU A 363 -15.39 -3.30 1.82
CA GLU A 363 -16.43 -4.14 2.42
C GLU A 363 -17.03 -5.09 1.36
N VAL A 364 -16.98 -6.39 1.62
CA VAL A 364 -17.65 -7.41 0.81
C VAL A 364 -19.06 -7.62 1.32
N PHE A 365 -19.18 -7.94 2.61
CA PHE A 365 -20.46 -8.16 3.26
C PHE A 365 -20.37 -7.95 4.77
N THR A 366 -21.52 -7.62 5.34
CA THR A 366 -21.74 -7.59 6.79
C THR A 366 -22.67 -8.73 7.20
N ASN A 367 -22.37 -9.35 8.34
CA ASN A 367 -23.14 -10.45 8.94
C ASN A 367 -23.05 -11.78 8.17
N TYR A 368 -23.99 -12.69 8.45
CA TYR A 368 -23.97 -14.08 8.01
C TYR A 368 -24.60 -14.35 6.63
N ASP A 369 -25.02 -13.32 5.90
CA ASP A 369 -25.85 -13.51 4.70
C ASP A 369 -25.10 -14.28 3.58
N TRP A 370 -23.78 -14.15 3.55
CA TRP A 370 -22.89 -14.78 2.55
C TRP A 370 -22.21 -16.04 3.09
N ILE A 371 -22.33 -16.31 4.39
CA ILE A 371 -21.85 -17.56 4.97
C ILE A 371 -22.95 -18.61 4.80
N LYS A 372 -22.62 -19.69 4.10
CA LYS A 372 -23.56 -20.76 3.78
C LYS A 372 -22.91 -22.13 4.02
N PHE A 373 -23.70 -23.19 4.01
CA PHE A 373 -23.19 -24.55 4.18
C PHE A 373 -23.86 -25.57 3.26
N VAL A 374 -23.14 -26.65 2.97
CA VAL A 374 -23.66 -27.82 2.27
C VAL A 374 -24.20 -28.82 3.30
N ASP A 375 -25.53 -29.00 3.33
CA ASP A 375 -26.20 -30.00 4.18
C ASP A 375 -26.01 -31.43 3.61
N ARG A 376 -24.88 -32.06 3.95
CA ARG A 376 -24.50 -33.36 3.40
C ARG A 376 -25.34 -34.49 3.99
N ASN A 377 -25.85 -34.30 5.19
CA ASN A 377 -26.59 -35.33 5.90
C ASN A 377 -28.13 -35.19 5.75
N ASN A 378 -28.60 -34.14 5.08
CA ASN A 378 -30.00 -33.82 4.75
C ASN A 378 -30.90 -33.69 5.99
N ASN A 379 -30.37 -33.16 7.10
CA ASN A 379 -31.17 -32.86 8.29
C ASN A 379 -31.75 -31.43 8.30
N GLY A 380 -31.31 -30.57 7.37
CA GLY A 380 -31.68 -29.17 7.25
C GLY A 380 -30.99 -28.25 8.26
N GLU A 381 -29.96 -28.72 8.95
CA GLU A 381 -29.23 -27.98 9.99
C GLU A 381 -27.73 -28.26 9.92
N PHE A 382 -26.89 -27.25 10.14
CA PHE A 382 -25.44 -27.44 10.11
C PHE A 382 -25.00 -28.43 11.19
N THR A 383 -24.21 -29.41 10.76
CA THR A 383 -23.66 -30.49 11.59
C THR A 383 -22.15 -30.49 11.48
N GLU A 384 -21.53 -30.07 12.57
CA GLU A 384 -20.08 -30.00 12.73
C GLU A 384 -19.36 -31.32 12.39
N GLY A 385 -18.24 -31.21 11.66
CA GLY A 385 -17.46 -32.33 11.16
C GLY A 385 -18.16 -33.20 10.09
N VAL A 386 -19.37 -32.84 9.66
CA VAL A 386 -20.14 -33.55 8.62
C VAL A 386 -20.43 -32.64 7.45
N ASP A 387 -20.98 -31.47 7.72
CA ASP A 387 -21.34 -30.45 6.73
C ASP A 387 -20.15 -29.53 6.48
N HIS A 388 -20.13 -28.89 5.31
CA HIS A 388 -19.04 -28.02 4.91
C HIS A 388 -19.55 -26.58 4.82
N ALA A 389 -18.82 -25.62 5.37
CA ALA A 389 -19.19 -24.20 5.34
C ALA A 389 -18.30 -23.41 4.39
N TYR A 390 -18.90 -22.42 3.75
CA TYR A 390 -18.28 -21.57 2.73
C TYR A 390 -18.72 -20.12 2.89
N ILE A 391 -17.89 -19.21 2.42
CA ILE A 391 -18.33 -17.87 2.00
C ILE A 391 -18.71 -17.99 0.51
N ASP A 392 -19.99 -17.76 0.21
CA ASP A 392 -20.58 -17.74 -1.13
C ASP A 392 -20.30 -16.36 -1.76
N MET A 393 -19.20 -16.26 -2.50
CA MET A 393 -18.65 -14.97 -2.95
C MET A 393 -19.45 -14.37 -4.12
N ASP A 394 -20.32 -15.15 -4.75
CA ASP A 394 -21.17 -14.72 -5.86
C ASP A 394 -22.68 -14.76 -5.56
N ASP A 395 -23.06 -15.03 -4.30
CA ASP A 395 -24.44 -15.21 -3.81
C ASP A 395 -25.26 -16.14 -4.72
N SER A 396 -24.62 -17.19 -5.25
CA SER A 396 -25.23 -18.09 -6.23
C SER A 396 -26.06 -19.20 -5.60
N TYR A 397 -25.90 -19.45 -4.30
CA TYR A 397 -26.48 -20.57 -3.56
C TYR A 397 -26.00 -21.97 -4.01
N ASP A 398 -24.92 -22.04 -4.77
CA ASP A 398 -24.23 -23.28 -5.12
C ASP A 398 -22.73 -23.08 -4.88
N VAL A 399 -21.97 -24.14 -4.61
CA VAL A 399 -20.50 -24.02 -4.52
C VAL A 399 -19.95 -23.72 -5.91
N THR A 400 -19.45 -22.50 -6.12
CA THR A 400 -18.88 -22.03 -7.39
C THR A 400 -17.37 -21.83 -7.30
N LEU A 401 -16.76 -21.31 -8.37
CA LEU A 401 -15.35 -20.94 -8.35
C LEU A 401 -15.18 -19.68 -7.51
N TYR A 402 -14.11 -19.64 -6.74
CA TYR A 402 -13.70 -18.55 -5.85
C TYR A 402 -14.46 -18.41 -4.52
N ASP A 403 -15.46 -19.25 -4.25
CA ASP A 403 -15.96 -19.42 -2.88
C ASP A 403 -14.84 -19.78 -1.92
N VAL A 404 -14.95 -19.35 -0.65
CA VAL A 404 -13.91 -19.58 0.35
C VAL A 404 -14.36 -20.64 1.34
N ARG A 405 -13.55 -21.69 1.52
CA ARG A 405 -13.83 -22.75 2.48
C ARG A 405 -13.61 -22.26 3.89
N LEU A 406 -14.65 -22.30 4.70
CA LEU A 406 -14.57 -22.05 6.13
C LEU A 406 -14.25 -23.31 6.92
N THR A 407 -14.58 -24.52 6.42
CA THR A 407 -14.20 -25.79 7.06
C THR A 407 -13.36 -26.68 6.15
N ASP A 408 -12.70 -27.68 6.74
CA ASP A 408 -12.00 -28.72 5.98
C ASP A 408 -12.98 -29.53 5.14
N VAL A 409 -12.76 -29.56 3.82
CA VAL A 409 -13.65 -30.24 2.86
C VAL A 409 -13.08 -31.60 2.51
N SER A 410 -13.79 -32.65 2.93
CA SER A 410 -13.44 -34.05 2.61
C SER A 410 -14.48 -34.68 1.69
N ILE A 411 -14.10 -34.87 0.41
CA ILE A 411 -14.96 -35.46 -0.62
C ILE A 411 -14.25 -36.66 -1.27
N LYS A 412 -14.71 -37.87 -0.93
CA LYS A 412 -14.12 -39.15 -1.35
C LYS A 412 -12.67 -39.27 -0.89
N ASP A 413 -11.71 -39.27 -1.81
CA ASP A 413 -10.27 -39.38 -1.55
C ASP A 413 -9.57 -38.01 -1.61
N ALA A 414 -10.31 -36.92 -1.88
CA ALA A 414 -9.79 -35.56 -1.91
C ALA A 414 -10.03 -34.86 -0.57
N PHE A 415 -9.03 -34.08 -0.17
CA PHE A 415 -9.05 -33.22 1.02
C PHE A 415 -8.63 -31.82 0.59
N TYR A 416 -9.46 -30.84 0.89
CA TYR A 416 -9.17 -29.43 0.69
C TYR A 416 -9.20 -28.76 2.07
N PRO A 417 -8.11 -28.14 2.52
CA PRO A 417 -8.09 -27.50 3.82
C PRO A 417 -9.05 -26.30 3.85
N ASN A 418 -9.53 -25.96 5.04
CA ASN A 418 -10.14 -24.65 5.27
C ASN A 418 -9.17 -23.51 4.89
N ASN A 419 -9.69 -22.29 4.81
CA ASN A 419 -8.94 -21.13 4.36
C ASN A 419 -8.35 -21.33 2.95
N THR A 420 -9.15 -21.86 2.02
CA THR A 420 -8.76 -21.99 0.62
C THR A 420 -9.90 -21.63 -0.33
N LYS A 421 -9.54 -21.01 -1.47
CA LYS A 421 -10.46 -20.77 -2.59
C LYS A 421 -10.89 -22.07 -3.27
N VAL A 422 -12.15 -22.15 -3.68
CA VAL A 422 -12.62 -23.16 -4.62
C VAL A 422 -12.07 -22.83 -6.00
N MET A 423 -11.40 -23.79 -6.64
CA MET A 423 -10.65 -23.57 -7.89
C MET A 423 -11.01 -24.67 -8.89
N THR A 424 -10.66 -24.50 -10.15
CA THR A 424 -10.98 -25.47 -11.23
C THR A 424 -10.40 -26.86 -11.00
N GLN A 425 -9.33 -26.99 -10.20
CA GLN A 425 -8.78 -28.29 -9.81
C GLN A 425 -9.60 -29.00 -8.71
N HIS A 426 -10.61 -28.33 -8.16
CA HIS A 426 -11.49 -28.79 -7.07
C HIS A 426 -12.87 -29.24 -7.59
N ASP A 427 -12.95 -29.79 -8.82
CA ASP A 427 -14.20 -30.22 -9.50
C ASP A 427 -15.15 -31.10 -8.68
N LEU A 428 -14.67 -31.75 -7.61
CA LEU A 428 -15.49 -32.57 -6.72
C LEU A 428 -16.36 -31.76 -5.76
N ASP A 429 -16.03 -30.49 -5.54
CA ASP A 429 -16.69 -29.54 -4.64
C ASP A 429 -17.77 -28.73 -5.38
N LEU A 430 -17.58 -28.51 -6.68
CA LEU A 430 -18.40 -27.62 -7.49
C LEU A 430 -19.84 -28.13 -7.68
N GLY A 431 -20.80 -27.21 -7.54
CA GLY A 431 -22.23 -27.41 -7.84
C GLY A 431 -23.03 -28.08 -6.72
N ASP A 432 -22.45 -28.26 -5.53
CA ASP A 432 -23.22 -28.63 -4.35
C ASP A 432 -24.06 -27.43 -3.89
N THR A 433 -25.33 -27.66 -3.58
CA THR A 433 -26.25 -26.58 -3.18
C THR A 433 -25.97 -26.12 -1.75
N LEU A 434 -25.88 -24.80 -1.60
CA LEU A 434 -25.67 -24.12 -0.35
C LEU A 434 -27.00 -23.77 0.34
N VAL A 435 -26.97 -23.79 1.68
CA VAL A 435 -28.07 -23.41 2.56
C VAL A 435 -27.59 -22.26 3.45
N ASP A 436 -28.46 -21.27 3.68
CA ASP A 436 -28.15 -20.12 4.54
C ASP A 436 -27.68 -20.55 5.94
N ALA A 437 -26.73 -19.82 6.52
CA ALA A 437 -26.24 -20.04 7.88
C ALA A 437 -27.39 -20.11 8.91
N ASP A 438 -27.46 -21.24 9.63
CA ASP A 438 -28.40 -21.44 10.72
C ASP A 438 -27.78 -21.12 12.10
N GLU A 439 -28.54 -21.31 13.18
CA GLU A 439 -28.02 -21.10 14.53
C GLU A 439 -26.86 -22.07 14.85
N ASN A 440 -26.87 -23.30 14.36
CA ASN A 440 -25.83 -24.27 14.66
C ASN A 440 -24.48 -23.85 14.05
N LEU A 441 -24.48 -23.34 12.81
CA LEU A 441 -23.28 -22.81 12.17
C LEU A 441 -22.75 -21.58 12.91
N LYS A 442 -23.65 -20.65 13.29
CA LYS A 442 -23.30 -19.43 14.04
C LYS A 442 -22.72 -19.69 15.43
N PHE A 443 -23.01 -20.86 16.00
CA PHE A 443 -22.54 -21.26 17.32
C PHE A 443 -21.45 -22.33 17.29
N SER A 444 -20.99 -22.75 16.10
CA SER A 444 -19.96 -23.77 15.97
C SER A 444 -18.59 -23.21 16.35
N ASP A 445 -17.87 -23.94 17.20
CA ASP A 445 -16.54 -23.62 17.68
C ASP A 445 -15.43 -24.43 16.98
N GLU A 446 -15.78 -25.38 16.11
CA GLU A 446 -14.81 -26.17 15.33
C GLU A 446 -14.64 -25.64 13.91
N ASP A 447 -13.36 -25.54 13.52
CA ASP A 447 -12.84 -25.42 12.15
C ASP A 447 -13.26 -24.22 11.29
N LEU A 448 -14.13 -23.32 11.75
CA LEU A 448 -14.57 -22.11 11.01
C LEU A 448 -13.54 -20.97 10.97
N LEU A 449 -12.24 -21.25 11.12
CA LEU A 449 -11.14 -20.26 11.16
C LEU A 449 -11.34 -19.10 12.16
N SER A 450 -12.19 -19.29 13.19
CA SER A 450 -12.64 -18.19 14.06
C SER A 450 -13.39 -17.06 13.33
N VAL A 451 -13.84 -17.29 12.08
CA VAL A 451 -14.58 -16.32 11.24
C VAL A 451 -15.95 -15.97 11.81
N VAL A 452 -16.51 -16.86 12.61
CA VAL A 452 -17.87 -16.76 13.14
C VAL A 452 -17.75 -16.23 14.58
N PRO A 453 -17.71 -14.89 14.78
CA PRO A 453 -17.73 -14.34 16.13
C PRO A 453 -19.01 -14.79 16.83
N TYR A 454 -18.82 -15.31 18.04
CA TYR A 454 -19.89 -15.76 18.93
C TYR A 454 -20.62 -14.54 19.52
N THR A 455 -21.29 -13.74 18.69
CA THR A 455 -21.92 -12.50 19.13
C THR A 455 -23.18 -12.17 18.33
N ASP A 456 -24.11 -11.46 18.98
CA ASP A 456 -25.18 -10.74 18.28
C ASP A 456 -24.65 -9.45 17.61
N THR A 457 -23.33 -9.21 17.65
CA THR A 457 -22.71 -8.02 17.06
C THR A 457 -22.41 -8.30 15.59
N PRO A 458 -22.64 -7.31 14.70
CA PRO A 458 -22.27 -7.44 13.31
C PRO A 458 -20.75 -7.62 13.20
N PHE A 459 -20.33 -8.30 12.16
CA PHE A 459 -18.94 -8.34 11.70
C PHE A 459 -18.92 -7.96 10.23
N THR A 460 -17.76 -7.54 9.76
CA THR A 460 -17.55 -7.14 8.37
C THR A 460 -16.43 -7.97 7.78
N VAL A 461 -16.66 -8.55 6.61
CA VAL A 461 -15.61 -9.15 5.81
C VAL A 461 -15.20 -8.16 4.75
N TYR A 462 -13.90 -7.91 4.70
CA TYR A 462 -13.25 -7.00 3.80
C TYR A 462 -12.43 -7.78 2.77
N MET A 463 -12.33 -7.22 1.56
CA MET A 463 -11.48 -7.70 0.49
C MET A 463 -10.33 -6.74 0.30
N PHE A 464 -9.13 -7.29 0.28
CA PHE A 464 -7.95 -6.60 -0.23
C PHE A 464 -7.79 -6.98 -1.71
N ASP A 465 -8.08 -6.01 -2.58
CA ASP A 465 -7.99 -6.14 -4.02
C ASP A 465 -6.53 -5.99 -4.46
N ASN A 466 -5.90 -7.12 -4.76
CA ASN A 466 -4.47 -7.15 -4.98
C ASN A 466 -4.08 -6.84 -6.44
N ASP A 467 -5.00 -7.06 -7.38
CA ASP A 467 -4.80 -6.74 -8.80
C ASP A 467 -5.49 -5.45 -9.26
N CYS A 468 -6.20 -4.81 -8.34
CA CYS A 468 -6.99 -3.60 -8.53
C CYS A 468 -8.19 -3.75 -9.46
N SER A 469 -8.59 -4.98 -9.82
CA SER A 469 -9.65 -5.19 -10.80
C SER A 469 -11.03 -4.67 -10.35
N GLY A 470 -11.18 -4.33 -9.08
CA GLY A 470 -12.44 -4.01 -8.44
C GLY A 470 -13.35 -5.23 -8.27
N THR A 471 -12.83 -6.44 -8.54
CA THR A 471 -13.60 -7.68 -8.52
C THR A 471 -12.84 -8.79 -7.80
N TRP A 472 -13.56 -9.76 -7.23
CA TRP A 472 -12.93 -10.89 -6.55
C TRP A 472 -12.25 -11.86 -7.53
N THR A 473 -10.92 -11.86 -7.56
CA THR A 473 -10.07 -12.72 -8.40
C THR A 473 -9.29 -13.73 -7.53
N CYS A 474 -8.39 -14.52 -8.13
CA CYS A 474 -7.60 -15.50 -7.38
C CYS A 474 -6.49 -14.89 -6.52
N VAL A 475 -6.01 -13.70 -6.85
CA VAL A 475 -4.87 -13.06 -6.17
C VAL A 475 -5.28 -12.18 -4.99
N ASP A 476 -6.57 -11.95 -4.79
CA ASP A 476 -7.08 -11.14 -3.68
C ASP A 476 -7.11 -11.86 -2.34
N ALA A 477 -7.11 -11.09 -1.26
CA ALA A 477 -7.18 -11.57 0.11
C ALA A 477 -8.50 -11.13 0.80
N LEU A 478 -8.91 -11.89 1.83
CA LEU A 478 -10.04 -11.55 2.70
C LEU A 478 -9.58 -11.38 4.14
N TYR A 479 -10.13 -10.36 4.77
CA TYR A 479 -9.91 -10.00 6.16
C TYR A 479 -11.26 -9.89 6.87
N LEU A 480 -11.29 -10.23 8.14
CA LEU A 480 -12.47 -10.10 9.00
C LEU A 480 -12.15 -9.10 10.09
N SER A 481 -12.94 -8.03 10.12
CA SER A 481 -13.00 -7.14 11.28
C SER A 481 -14.16 -7.54 12.17
N ILE A 482 -13.89 -7.64 13.47
CA ILE A 482 -14.89 -7.94 14.50
C ILE A 482 -15.02 -6.71 15.40
N ASP A 483 -16.09 -5.93 15.19
CA ASP A 483 -16.64 -4.98 16.16
C ASP A 483 -15.58 -4.05 16.79
N ASP A 484 -14.90 -3.24 15.97
CA ASP A 484 -14.58 -1.91 16.45
C ASP A 484 -15.87 -1.05 16.35
N GLN A 485 -16.09 -0.18 17.33
CA GLN A 485 -17.23 0.75 17.28
C GLN A 485 -16.90 2.01 16.47
N PHE A 486 -15.86 1.95 15.63
CA PHE A 486 -15.26 3.07 14.96
C PHE A 486 -15.40 2.86 13.46
N CYS A 487 -16.41 3.48 12.86
CA CYS A 487 -16.57 3.43 11.40
C CYS A 487 -15.46 4.19 10.61
N GLN A 488 -14.23 4.29 11.14
CA GLN A 488 -13.15 5.15 10.66
C GLN A 488 -11.82 4.41 10.42
N ASP A 489 -11.64 3.20 10.97
CA ASP A 489 -10.56 2.25 10.64
C ASP A 489 -10.98 1.20 9.57
N ASP A 490 -12.24 1.22 9.13
CA ASP A 490 -12.89 0.27 8.22
C ASP A 490 -12.30 0.10 6.81
N PHE A 491 -11.22 0.80 6.44
CA PHE A 491 -10.70 0.80 5.07
C PHE A 491 -9.24 0.39 4.96
N ALA A 492 -8.59 -0.05 6.03
CA ALA A 492 -7.25 -0.61 5.94
C ALA A 492 -7.12 -1.86 6.80
N VAL A 493 -6.22 -2.77 6.40
CA VAL A 493 -5.85 -3.92 7.23
C VAL A 493 -5.09 -3.42 8.46
N THR A 494 -5.65 -3.70 9.64
CA THR A 494 -5.03 -3.43 10.94
C THR A 494 -4.48 -4.70 11.56
N HIS A 495 -3.65 -4.56 12.59
CA HIS A 495 -3.11 -5.70 13.33
C HIS A 495 -4.18 -6.50 14.11
N LYS A 496 -5.39 -5.95 14.25
CA LYS A 496 -6.54 -6.62 14.91
C LYS A 496 -7.36 -7.47 13.94
N ASP A 497 -7.19 -7.31 12.64
CA ASP A 497 -8.00 -8.02 11.65
C ASP A 497 -7.61 -9.49 11.53
N ILE A 498 -8.62 -10.35 11.44
CA ILE A 498 -8.42 -11.78 11.25
C ILE A 498 -8.28 -12.07 9.76
N ARG A 499 -7.14 -12.65 9.39
CA ARG A 499 -6.84 -13.08 8.03
C ARG A 499 -7.71 -14.29 7.66
N LEU A 500 -8.75 -14.06 6.85
CA LEU A 500 -9.68 -15.12 6.43
C LEU A 500 -9.18 -15.92 5.24
N TYR A 501 -8.54 -15.24 4.28
CA TYR A 501 -7.89 -15.85 3.12
C TYR A 501 -6.76 -14.98 2.63
N ILE A 502 -5.56 -15.57 2.53
CA ILE A 502 -4.42 -14.94 1.87
C ILE A 502 -3.87 -15.96 0.85
N PRO A 503 -3.82 -15.61 -0.45
CA PRO A 503 -3.19 -16.48 -1.42
C PRO A 503 -1.71 -16.64 -1.10
N SER A 504 -1.16 -17.84 -1.35
CA SER A 504 0.23 -18.17 -1.03
C SER A 504 1.25 -17.23 -1.69
N GLU A 505 0.87 -16.52 -2.75
CA GLU A 505 1.73 -15.55 -3.45
C GLU A 505 1.88 -14.23 -2.68
N LEU A 506 0.93 -13.89 -1.81
CA LEU A 506 0.99 -12.73 -0.90
C LEU A 506 1.55 -13.07 0.47
N ILE A 507 1.54 -14.35 0.81
CA ILE A 507 2.30 -14.83 1.95
C ILE A 507 3.75 -14.84 1.48
N CYS A 508 4.54 -13.88 1.97
CA CYS A 508 5.99 -14.04 2.00
C CYS A 508 6.28 -15.21 2.95
N GLU A 509 6.04 -16.43 2.49
CA GLU A 509 6.81 -17.56 2.95
C GLU A 509 8.23 -17.21 2.49
N GLU A 510 8.97 -16.48 3.34
CA GLU A 510 10.30 -16.99 3.61
C GLU A 510 10.06 -18.46 3.92
N GLU A 511 10.20 -19.31 2.90
CA GLU A 511 10.60 -20.68 3.12
C GLU A 511 11.66 -20.54 4.20
N GLU A 512 11.40 -21.02 5.42
CA GLU A 512 12.51 -21.42 6.28
C GLU A 512 13.49 -22.09 5.34
N PRO A 513 14.74 -21.62 5.20
CA PRO A 513 15.57 -21.87 4.03
C PRO A 513 15.78 -23.37 3.85
N ASN A 514 14.85 -23.99 3.15
CA ASN A 514 14.93 -25.30 2.54
C ASN A 514 15.33 -25.15 1.08
N GLY A 515 15.42 -23.91 0.58
CA GLY A 515 16.21 -23.56 -0.58
C GLY A 515 17.65 -24.00 -0.36
N GLU A 516 18.13 -24.90 -1.22
CA GLU A 516 19.56 -25.17 -1.37
C GLU A 516 20.29 -23.83 -1.42
N CYS A 517 21.13 -23.54 -0.42
CA CYS A 517 21.91 -22.32 -0.45
C CYS A 517 22.67 -22.29 -1.79
N ASP A 518 22.57 -21.19 -2.55
CA ASP A 518 23.31 -21.06 -3.81
C ASP A 518 24.78 -20.80 -3.45
N TYR A 519 25.46 -21.89 -3.10
CA TYR A 519 26.83 -21.85 -2.62
C TYR A 519 27.68 -21.16 -3.67
N HIS A 520 28.44 -20.17 -3.21
CA HIS A 520 29.37 -19.48 -4.08
C HIS A 520 30.28 -20.52 -4.76
N ALA A 521 30.61 -20.35 -6.04
CA ALA A 521 31.35 -21.37 -6.82
C ALA A 521 32.71 -21.78 -6.21
N TYR A 522 33.20 -21.02 -5.23
CA TYR A 522 34.42 -21.29 -4.47
C TYR A 522 34.19 -21.84 -3.06
N ASP A 523 32.96 -21.93 -2.56
CA ASP A 523 32.61 -22.72 -1.37
C ASP A 523 32.45 -24.19 -1.79
N ALA A 524 33.59 -24.85 -1.91
CA ALA A 524 33.70 -26.19 -2.45
C ALA A 524 33.16 -27.25 -1.48
N ASN A 525 33.13 -26.94 -0.18
CA ASN A 525 32.56 -27.80 0.85
C ASN A 525 31.10 -27.49 1.17
N GLN A 526 30.53 -26.43 0.57
CA GLN A 526 29.14 -26.06 0.70
C GLN A 526 28.74 -25.91 2.17
N ASP A 527 29.57 -25.21 2.95
CA ASP A 527 29.31 -24.98 4.38
C ASP A 527 28.92 -23.54 4.71
N GLY A 528 28.73 -22.70 3.67
CA GLY A 528 28.38 -21.30 3.80
C GLY A 528 29.54 -20.43 4.27
N ILE A 529 30.77 -20.97 4.36
CA ILE A 529 31.92 -20.24 4.87
C ILE A 529 33.07 -20.40 3.87
N ILE A 530 33.41 -19.30 3.19
CA ILE A 530 34.64 -19.27 2.39
C ILE A 530 35.83 -19.43 3.31
N SER A 531 36.55 -20.53 3.18
CA SER A 531 37.80 -20.80 3.88
C SER A 531 38.98 -20.12 3.19
N ILE A 532 40.11 -19.98 3.91
CA ILE A 532 41.34 -19.48 3.31
C ILE A 532 41.85 -20.36 2.15
N GLY A 533 41.50 -21.64 2.15
CA GLY A 533 41.82 -22.56 1.05
C GLY A 533 41.07 -22.19 -0.23
N GLU A 534 39.83 -21.74 -0.10
CA GLU A 534 38.95 -21.38 -1.20
C GLU A 534 39.24 -20.00 -1.76
N VAL A 535 39.62 -19.05 -0.90
CA VAL A 535 40.26 -17.80 -1.34
C VAL A 535 41.51 -18.09 -2.16
N SER A 536 42.32 -19.05 -1.74
CA SER A 536 43.53 -19.43 -2.49
C SER A 536 43.19 -20.00 -3.88
N ASN A 537 42.12 -20.77 -4.00
CA ASN A 537 41.66 -21.31 -5.28
C ASN A 537 41.19 -20.18 -6.22
N ALA A 538 40.42 -19.22 -5.73
CA ALA A 538 39.99 -18.05 -6.51
C ALA A 538 41.21 -17.22 -7.00
N ILE A 539 42.22 -17.03 -6.15
CA ILE A 539 43.45 -16.32 -6.54
C ILE A 539 44.21 -17.09 -7.64
N ASP A 540 44.27 -18.41 -7.56
CA ASP A 540 44.94 -19.24 -8.56
C ASP A 540 44.18 -19.23 -9.91
N ASP A 541 42.85 -19.24 -9.89
CA ASP A 541 42.01 -19.14 -11.10
C ASP A 541 42.08 -17.75 -11.73
N TYR A 542 42.19 -16.68 -10.93
CA TYR A 542 42.49 -15.33 -11.43
C TYR A 542 43.86 -15.27 -12.10
N ARG A 543 44.88 -15.88 -11.52
CA ARG A 543 46.22 -15.98 -12.14
C ARG A 543 46.21 -16.80 -13.42
N ALA A 544 45.32 -17.77 -13.52
CA ALA A 544 45.06 -18.54 -14.73
C ALA A 544 44.18 -17.81 -15.75
N VAL A 545 43.70 -16.60 -15.45
CA VAL A 545 42.81 -15.78 -16.30
C VAL A 545 41.45 -16.48 -16.54
N GLN A 546 40.96 -17.22 -15.55
CA GLN A 546 39.65 -17.89 -15.61
C GLN A 546 38.54 -17.02 -15.00
N ILE A 547 38.88 -16.16 -14.04
CA ILE A 547 37.94 -15.23 -13.41
C ILE A 547 38.49 -13.79 -13.43
N GLY A 548 37.59 -12.81 -13.30
CA GLY A 548 37.95 -11.39 -13.18
C GLY A 548 38.39 -11.00 -11.76
N ILE A 549 38.99 -9.81 -11.62
CA ILE A 549 39.41 -9.30 -10.29
C ILE A 549 38.22 -8.99 -9.37
N GLY A 550 37.04 -8.69 -9.92
CA GLY A 550 35.81 -8.50 -9.16
C GLY A 550 35.43 -9.75 -8.35
N MET A 551 35.42 -10.91 -9.01
CA MET A 551 35.14 -12.21 -8.38
C MET A 551 36.13 -12.56 -7.26
N VAL A 552 37.41 -12.18 -7.41
CA VAL A 552 38.41 -12.39 -6.34
C VAL A 552 38.15 -11.47 -5.15
N SER A 553 37.72 -10.22 -5.40
CA SER A 553 37.38 -9.28 -4.33
C SER A 553 36.21 -9.81 -3.52
N GLU A 554 35.15 -10.25 -4.21
CA GLU A 554 33.96 -10.83 -3.61
C GLU A 554 34.28 -12.04 -2.71
N VAL A 555 35.08 -13.00 -3.21
CA VAL A 555 35.53 -14.16 -2.40
C VAL A 555 36.34 -13.72 -1.17
N ILE A 556 37.14 -12.66 -1.27
CA ILE A 556 37.91 -12.12 -0.13
C ILE A 556 36.99 -11.42 0.87
N ASP A 557 35.97 -10.72 0.41
CA ASP A 557 35.01 -10.03 1.24
C ASP A 557 34.15 -11.04 2.03
N LEU A 558 33.67 -12.10 1.36
CA LEU A 558 33.00 -13.24 2.00
C LEU A 558 33.90 -13.93 3.05
N TYR A 559 35.17 -14.16 2.74
CA TYR A 559 36.15 -14.69 3.72
C TYR A 559 36.33 -13.79 4.94
N ARG A 560 36.28 -12.46 4.75
CA ARG A 560 36.49 -11.48 5.82
C ARG A 560 35.30 -11.31 6.74
N ILE A 561 34.09 -11.50 6.21
CA ILE A 561 32.85 -11.48 6.99
C ILE A 561 32.91 -12.57 8.08
N GLY A 562 33.48 -13.74 7.77
CA GLY A 562 33.82 -14.77 8.75
C GLY A 562 32.61 -15.45 9.45
N GLY A 563 31.40 -15.03 9.11
CA GLY A 563 30.14 -15.72 9.37
C GLY A 563 29.70 -16.54 8.15
N SER A 564 28.63 -17.32 8.31
CA SER A 564 27.96 -17.95 7.17
C SER A 564 27.45 -16.84 6.25
N TYR A 565 27.79 -16.86 4.97
CA TYR A 565 27.13 -16.00 3.97
C TYR A 565 25.81 -16.62 3.47
N CYS A 566 25.51 -17.82 3.97
CA CYS A 566 24.25 -18.56 3.87
C CYS A 566 23.45 -18.42 5.18
N ALA A 567 23.47 -17.26 5.83
CA ALA A 567 22.75 -17.04 7.09
C ALA A 567 21.31 -16.62 6.81
#